data_AF-A0A382WXM7-F1
#
_entry.id   AF-A0A382WXM7-F1
#
_cell.length_a   1.000
_cell.length_b   1.000
_cell.length_c   1.000
_cell.angle_alpha   90.00
_cell.angle_beta   90.00
_cell.angle_gamma   90.00
#
_symmetry.space_group_name_H-M   'P 1'
#
loop_
_entity.id
_entity.type
_entity.pdbx_description
1 polymer ?
#
loop_
_entity_poly.entity_id
_entity_poly.type
_entity_poly.pdbx_seq_one_letter_code
_entity_poly.pdbx_strand_id
1 'polypeptide(L)'
;AAGNDALFTKLCKALGNPELGIDPRFDTNRARMENVGALKQALERVLKRHETKYWLQKFETAGVPCGPLNSVADAVENPQVLSRNMVVEIDDDQAPHLKIAGNPIKLSRYTDPDTRGPAPTLNQHRNFIEK
;
A
#
# COMPACT_ATOMS: atom_id res chain seq x y z
N ALA A 1 -6.57 6.31 6.12
CA ALA A 1 -7.20 7.20 5.12
C ALA A 1 -7.82 8.39 5.83
N ALA A 2 -7.88 9.56 5.20
CA ALA A 2 -8.51 10.77 5.74
C ALA A 2 -7.98 11.27 7.12
N GLY A 3 -6.66 11.43 7.25
CA GLY A 3 -6.02 11.83 8.52
C GLY A 3 -6.13 13.31 8.91
N ASN A 4 -6.85 14.13 8.14
CA ASN A 4 -7.10 15.54 8.44
C ASN A 4 -8.59 15.89 8.27
N ASP A 5 -9.01 17.04 8.78
CA ASP A 5 -10.43 17.42 8.85
C ASP A 5 -11.06 17.63 7.47
N ALA A 6 -10.29 18.16 6.51
CA ALA A 6 -10.74 18.32 5.13
C ALA A 6 -11.04 16.97 4.47
N LEU A 7 -10.13 15.99 4.61
CA LEU A 7 -10.34 14.65 4.09
C LEU A 7 -11.43 13.89 4.85
N PHE A 8 -11.55 14.09 6.16
CA PHE A 8 -12.61 13.47 6.97
C PHE A 8 -13.99 13.97 6.52
N THR A 9 -14.13 15.27 6.26
CA THR A 9 -15.35 15.85 5.70
C THR A 9 -15.70 15.22 4.34
N LYS A 10 -14.71 15.06 3.45
CA LYS A 10 -14.90 14.37 2.16
C LYS A 10 -15.32 12.92 2.33
N LEU A 11 -14.71 12.20 3.28
CA LEU A 11 -15.08 10.82 3.62
C LEU A 11 -16.54 10.73 4.08
N CYS A 12 -16.96 11.59 5.01
CA CYS A 12 -18.34 11.61 5.53
C CYS A 12 -19.37 11.87 4.41
N LYS A 13 -19.07 12.81 3.49
CA LYS A 13 -19.88 13.04 2.29
C LYS A 13 -19.92 11.81 1.38
N ALA A 14 -18.78 11.17 1.12
CA ALA A 14 -18.70 9.98 0.27
C ALA A 14 -19.46 8.77 0.85
N LEU A 15 -19.48 8.64 2.18
CA LEU A 15 -20.25 7.66 2.94
C LEU A 15 -21.76 7.93 2.94
N GLY A 16 -22.22 9.08 2.41
CA GLY A 16 -23.62 9.48 2.47
C GLY A 16 -24.09 9.86 3.87
N ASN A 17 -23.16 10.21 4.77
CA ASN A 17 -23.45 10.64 6.14
C ASN A 17 -22.66 11.92 6.47
N PRO A 18 -22.99 13.06 5.84
CA PRO A 18 -22.27 14.32 6.04
C PRO A 18 -22.33 14.82 7.48
N GLU A 19 -23.41 14.50 8.21
CA GLU A 19 -23.61 14.86 9.62
C GLU A 19 -22.50 14.32 10.53
N LEU A 20 -21.90 13.17 10.18
CA LEU A 20 -20.77 12.60 10.91
C LEU A 20 -19.55 13.53 10.91
N GLY A 21 -19.39 14.38 9.89
CA GLY A 21 -18.29 15.33 9.76
C GLY A 21 -18.43 16.58 10.63
N ILE A 22 -19.63 16.87 11.14
CA ILE A 22 -19.91 18.03 11.98
C ILE A 22 -20.34 17.64 13.41
N ASP A 23 -20.42 16.35 13.70
CA ASP A 23 -20.66 15.84 15.05
C ASP A 23 -19.51 16.32 15.96
N PRO A 24 -19.79 16.98 17.11
CA PRO A 24 -18.76 17.47 18.02
C PRO A 24 -17.79 16.40 18.53
N ARG A 25 -18.16 15.12 18.43
CA ARG A 25 -17.28 14.00 18.77
C ARG A 25 -16.23 13.72 17.69
N PHE A 26 -16.42 14.20 16.46
CA PHE A 26 -15.62 13.84 15.28
C PHE A 26 -15.18 15.02 14.40
N ASP A 27 -15.65 16.23 14.67
CA ASP A 27 -15.44 17.44 13.87
C ASP A 27 -13.95 17.83 13.69
N THR A 28 -13.14 17.58 14.71
CA THR A 28 -11.70 17.84 14.72
C THR A 28 -10.90 16.55 14.85
N ASN A 29 -9.66 16.56 14.38
CA ASN A 29 -8.78 15.40 14.51
C ASN A 29 -8.57 14.97 15.96
N ARG A 30 -8.46 15.93 16.89
CA ARG A 30 -8.36 15.65 18.32
C ARG A 30 -9.61 14.93 18.83
N ALA A 31 -10.80 15.45 18.53
CA ALA A 31 -12.05 14.83 18.96
C ALA A 31 -12.19 13.40 18.42
N ARG A 32 -11.82 13.15 17.15
CA ARG A 32 -11.82 11.80 16.56
C ARG A 32 -10.90 10.83 17.29
N MET A 33 -9.73 11.27 17.73
CA MET A 33 -8.80 10.42 18.48
C MET A 33 -9.32 10.11 19.88
N GLU A 34 -9.88 11.10 20.58
CA GLU A 34 -10.52 10.92 21.88
C GLU A 34 -11.74 9.99 21.81
N ASN A 35 -12.45 9.99 20.66
CA ASN A 35 -13.67 9.21 20.43
C ASN A 35 -13.50 8.06 19.42
N VAL A 36 -12.27 7.53 19.27
CA VAL A 36 -11.94 6.57 18.18
C VAL A 36 -12.82 5.31 18.18
N GLY A 37 -13.22 4.82 19.37
CA GLY A 37 -14.11 3.67 19.50
C GLY A 37 -15.52 3.95 18.96
N ALA A 38 -16.08 5.12 19.30
CA ALA A 38 -17.38 5.55 18.78
C ALA A 38 -17.33 5.83 17.27
N LEU A 39 -16.24 6.45 16.79
CA LEU A 39 -16.02 6.69 15.37
C LEU A 39 -15.96 5.38 14.58
N LYS A 40 -15.18 4.40 15.06
CA LYS A 40 -15.08 3.07 14.45
C LYS A 40 -16.47 2.42 14.28
N GLN A 41 -17.28 2.42 15.34
CA GLN A 41 -18.64 1.88 15.28
C GLN A 41 -19.54 2.63 14.28
N ALA A 42 -19.42 3.96 14.19
CA ALA A 42 -20.17 4.76 13.23
C ALA A 42 -19.78 4.45 11.79
N LEU A 43 -18.48 4.37 11.50
CA LEU A 43 -17.96 4.05 10.17
C LEU A 43 -18.32 2.61 9.76
N GLU A 44 -18.14 1.62 10.63
CA GLU A 44 -18.45 0.22 10.35
C GLU A 44 -19.92 -0.01 10.01
N ARG A 45 -20.84 0.69 10.69
CA ARG A 45 -22.29 0.61 10.40
C ARG A 45 -22.64 1.01 8.97
N VAL A 46 -21.88 1.93 8.38
CA VAL A 46 -22.08 2.38 7.00
C VAL A 46 -21.30 1.49 6.03
N LEU A 47 -20.02 1.24 6.31
CA LEU A 47 -19.13 0.48 5.43
C LEU A 47 -19.60 -0.96 5.19
N LYS A 48 -20.28 -1.59 6.15
CA LYS A 48 -20.85 -2.95 5.98
C LYS A 48 -21.98 -3.05 4.95
N ARG A 49 -22.51 -1.94 4.45
CA ARG A 49 -23.65 -1.92 3.51
C ARG A 49 -23.28 -2.29 2.08
N HIS A 50 -22.01 -2.16 1.71
CA HIS A 50 -21.52 -2.44 0.37
C HIS A 50 -20.13 -3.09 0.43
N GLU A 51 -19.76 -3.78 -0.65
CA GLU A 51 -18.46 -4.44 -0.79
C GLU A 51 -17.31 -3.45 -0.95
N THR A 52 -16.08 -3.91 -0.72
CA THR A 52 -14.86 -3.12 -0.85
C THR A 52 -14.75 -2.39 -2.20
N LYS A 53 -15.07 -3.06 -3.31
CA LYS A 53 -14.98 -2.47 -4.67
C LYS A 53 -15.86 -1.25 -4.83
N TYR A 54 -17.08 -1.28 -4.28
CA TYR A 54 -18.00 -0.15 -4.30
C TYR A 54 -17.40 1.05 -3.57
N TRP A 55 -16.87 0.83 -2.36
CA TRP A 55 -16.30 1.89 -1.55
C TRP A 55 -15.02 2.47 -2.14
N LEU A 56 -14.16 1.63 -2.73
CA LEU A 56 -12.95 2.10 -3.42
C LEU A 56 -13.30 3.09 -4.53
N GLN A 57 -14.24 2.74 -5.41
CA GLN A 57 -14.68 3.64 -6.48
C GLN A 57 -15.28 4.95 -5.93
N LYS A 58 -16.11 4.86 -4.89
CA LYS A 58 -16.74 6.01 -4.24
C LYS A 58 -15.70 6.96 -3.61
N PHE A 59 -14.72 6.41 -2.90
CA PHE A 59 -13.69 7.19 -2.22
C PHE A 59 -12.68 7.79 -3.20
N GLU A 60 -12.29 7.05 -4.23
CA GLU A 60 -11.47 7.55 -5.33
C GLU A 60 -12.14 8.74 -6.03
N THR A 61 -13.42 8.60 -6.40
CA THR A 61 -14.21 9.68 -7.01
C THR A 61 -14.30 10.91 -6.10
N ALA A 62 -14.36 10.70 -4.78
CA ALA A 62 -14.40 11.79 -3.80
C ALA A 62 -13.02 12.40 -3.48
N GLY A 63 -11.94 11.88 -4.07
CA GLY A 63 -10.57 12.30 -3.77
C GLY A 63 -10.12 11.96 -2.35
N VAL A 64 -10.65 10.88 -1.78
CA VAL A 64 -10.26 10.34 -0.48
C VAL A 64 -9.26 9.21 -0.72
N PRO A 65 -8.00 9.31 -0.23
CA PRO A 65 -7.01 8.26 -0.41
C PRO A 65 -7.48 6.94 0.21
N CYS A 66 -7.61 5.90 -0.60
CA CYS A 66 -8.04 4.57 -0.19
C CYS A 66 -7.31 3.49 -0.98
N GLY A 67 -7.24 2.29 -0.43
CA GLY A 67 -6.72 1.10 -1.11
C GLY A 67 -7.29 -0.17 -0.48
N PRO A 68 -7.39 -1.27 -1.24
CA PRO A 68 -7.78 -2.56 -0.69
C PRO A 68 -6.73 -3.09 0.29
N LEU A 69 -7.15 -4.03 1.15
CA LEU A 69 -6.21 -4.89 1.86
C LEU A 69 -5.80 -6.02 0.92
N ASN A 70 -4.61 -5.91 0.33
CA ASN A 70 -4.06 -6.89 -0.59
C ASN A 70 -3.46 -8.09 0.17
N SER A 71 -3.62 -9.30 -0.38
CA SER A 71 -2.79 -10.44 0.02
C SER A 71 -1.35 -10.28 -0.50
N VAL A 72 -0.44 -11.16 -0.10
CA VAL A 72 0.93 -11.16 -0.65
C VAL A 72 0.91 -11.37 -2.16
N ALA A 73 0.07 -12.29 -2.67
CA ALA A 73 -0.09 -12.54 -4.10
C ALA A 73 -0.59 -11.28 -4.83
N ASP A 74 -1.66 -10.66 -4.32
CA ASP A 74 -2.22 -9.42 -4.91
C ASP A 74 -1.19 -8.27 -4.90
N ALA A 75 -0.36 -8.21 -3.86
CA ALA A 75 0.66 -7.17 -3.71
C ALA A 75 1.79 -7.33 -4.73
N VAL A 76 2.32 -8.56 -4.92
CA VAL A 76 3.43 -8.79 -5.87
C VAL A 76 2.98 -8.67 -7.33
N GLU A 77 1.70 -8.91 -7.61
CA GLU A 77 1.09 -8.75 -8.94
C GLU A 77 0.53 -7.34 -9.19
N ASN A 78 0.59 -6.44 -8.19
CA ASN A 78 0.00 -5.13 -8.30
C ASN A 78 0.66 -4.32 -9.45
N PRO A 79 -0.13 -3.66 -10.33
CA PRO A 79 0.44 -2.86 -11.43
C PRO A 79 1.45 -1.80 -10.99
N GLN A 80 1.26 -1.18 -9.82
CA GLN A 80 2.21 -0.21 -9.25
C GLN A 80 3.52 -0.87 -8.79
N VAL A 81 3.48 -2.11 -8.30
CA VAL A 81 4.67 -2.88 -7.91
C VAL A 81 5.45 -3.31 -9.14
N LEU A 82 4.76 -3.85 -10.15
CA LEU A 82 5.36 -4.29 -11.42
C LEU A 82 5.97 -3.12 -12.21
N SER A 83 5.22 -2.04 -12.40
CA SER A 83 5.70 -0.83 -13.10
C SER A 83 6.90 -0.16 -12.41
N ARG A 84 7.09 -0.43 -11.12
CA ARG A 84 8.23 0.08 -10.35
C ARG A 84 9.34 -0.95 -10.21
N ASN A 85 9.35 -2.05 -10.95
CA ASN A 85 10.43 -3.04 -10.87
C ASN A 85 10.76 -3.43 -9.41
N MET A 86 9.70 -3.69 -8.62
CA MET A 86 9.78 -3.98 -7.18
C MET A 86 9.81 -5.48 -6.89
N VAL A 87 9.60 -6.31 -7.90
CA VAL A 87 9.78 -7.75 -7.89
C VAL A 87 10.62 -8.09 -9.12
N VAL A 88 11.79 -8.67 -8.89
CA VAL A 88 12.79 -8.99 -9.94
C VAL A 88 13.11 -10.47 -9.91
N GLU A 89 13.59 -11.01 -11.02
CA GLU A 89 13.96 -12.43 -11.13
C GLU A 89 15.45 -12.64 -10.91
N ILE A 90 15.81 -13.76 -10.28
CA ILE A 90 17.20 -14.22 -10.25
C ILE A 90 17.48 -15.04 -11.51
N ASP A 91 18.56 -14.70 -12.21
CA ASP A 91 19.13 -15.49 -13.30
C ASP A 91 20.11 -16.53 -12.71
N ASP A 92 19.57 -17.64 -12.20
CA ASP A 92 20.33 -18.73 -11.57
C ASP A 92 19.76 -20.09 -11.98
N ASP A 93 20.61 -20.92 -12.59
CA ASP A 93 20.28 -22.30 -12.99
C ASP A 93 19.83 -23.19 -11.81
N GLN A 94 20.30 -22.90 -10.59
CA GLN A 94 19.93 -23.65 -9.39
C GLN A 94 18.57 -23.21 -8.80
N ALA A 95 18.13 -22.00 -9.11
CA ALA A 95 16.90 -21.41 -8.60
C ALA A 95 16.13 -20.68 -9.73
N PRO A 96 15.74 -21.40 -10.79
CA PRO A 96 15.09 -20.79 -11.95
C PRO A 96 13.78 -20.12 -11.53
N HIS A 97 13.54 -18.92 -12.04
CA HIS A 97 12.34 -18.11 -11.79
C HIS A 97 12.13 -17.68 -10.33
N LEU A 98 13.18 -17.72 -9.50
CA LEU A 98 13.09 -17.19 -8.14
C LEU A 98 12.86 -15.68 -8.19
N LYS A 99 11.72 -15.24 -7.63
CA LYS A 99 11.37 -13.83 -7.49
C LYS A 99 11.84 -13.28 -6.16
N ILE A 100 12.51 -12.14 -6.20
CA ILE A 100 12.98 -11.42 -5.01
C ILE A 100 12.53 -9.95 -5.03
N ALA A 101 12.67 -9.27 -3.91
CA ALA A 101 12.40 -7.84 -3.83
C ALA A 101 13.41 -7.04 -4.68
N GLY A 102 12.88 -6.11 -5.49
CA GLY A 102 13.67 -5.16 -6.27
C GLY A 102 14.20 -3.99 -5.43
N ASN A 103 14.97 -3.10 -6.07
CA ASN A 103 15.49 -1.90 -5.39
C ASN A 103 14.37 -0.87 -5.14
N PRO A 104 14.07 -0.47 -3.89
CA PRO A 104 13.03 0.53 -3.63
C PRO A 104 13.39 1.94 -4.12
N ILE A 105 14.69 2.22 -4.33
CA ILE A 105 15.19 3.53 -4.74
C ILE A 105 15.38 3.54 -6.26
N LYS A 106 14.70 4.45 -6.95
CA LYS A 106 14.78 4.61 -8.41
C LYS A 106 15.52 5.89 -8.76
N LEU A 107 16.66 5.77 -9.45
CA LEU A 107 17.52 6.88 -9.82
C LEU A 107 17.61 6.95 -11.35
N SER A 108 17.19 8.06 -11.95
CA SER A 108 17.14 8.21 -13.42
C SER A 108 18.49 8.07 -14.13
N ARG A 109 19.60 8.27 -13.41
CA ARG A 109 20.97 8.14 -13.95
C ARG A 109 21.58 6.75 -13.79
N TYR A 110 20.89 5.83 -13.12
CA TYR A 110 21.38 4.48 -12.88
C TYR A 110 20.42 3.47 -13.49
N THR A 111 20.98 2.45 -14.15
CA THR A 111 20.21 1.32 -14.63
C THR A 111 19.61 0.58 -13.44
N ASP A 112 18.33 0.23 -13.54
CA ASP A 112 17.65 -0.65 -12.60
C ASP A 112 17.20 -1.90 -13.36
N PRO A 113 18.04 -2.96 -13.43
CA PRO A 113 17.72 -4.17 -14.16
C PRO A 113 16.49 -4.87 -13.56
N ASP A 114 15.75 -5.59 -14.39
CA ASP A 114 14.64 -6.46 -14.01
C ASP A 114 15.09 -7.84 -13.49
N THR A 115 16.38 -8.12 -13.62
CA THR A 115 17.02 -9.36 -13.18
C THR A 115 18.19 -9.10 -12.23
N ARG A 116 18.59 -10.11 -11.46
CA ARG A 116 19.80 -10.12 -10.63
C ARG A 116 20.56 -11.41 -10.86
N GLY A 117 21.89 -11.35 -10.79
CA GLY A 117 22.73 -12.54 -10.87
C GLY A 117 22.58 -13.45 -9.64
N PRO A 118 23.13 -14.66 -9.69
CA PRO A 118 23.06 -15.61 -8.59
C PRO A 118 23.80 -15.09 -7.36
N ALA A 119 23.36 -15.50 -6.18
CA ALA A 119 24.13 -15.30 -4.97
C ALA A 119 25.45 -16.08 -5.05
N PRO A 120 26.56 -15.55 -4.53
CA PRO A 120 27.81 -16.29 -4.55
C PRO A 120 27.69 -17.58 -3.74
N THR A 121 28.25 -18.66 -4.28
CA THR A 121 28.34 -19.93 -3.55
C THR A 121 29.31 -19.81 -2.38
N LEU A 122 29.22 -20.76 -1.44
CA LEU A 122 30.10 -20.81 -0.27
C LEU A 122 31.57 -20.79 -0.72
N ASN A 123 32.31 -19.75 -0.31
CA ASN A 123 33.72 -19.50 -0.65
C ASN A 123 34.05 -19.20 -2.13
N GLN A 124 33.08 -18.82 -2.97
CA GLN A 124 33.30 -18.60 -4.42
C GLN A 124 34.50 -17.69 -4.73
N HIS A 125 34.73 -16.66 -3.92
CA HIS A 125 35.76 -15.64 -4.16
C HIS A 125 36.99 -15.75 -3.23
N ARG A 126 37.12 -16.83 -2.45
CA ARG A 126 38.21 -17.00 -1.45
C ARG A 126 39.59 -16.73 -2.04
N ASN A 127 39.92 -17.37 -3.16
CA ASN A 127 41.25 -17.28 -3.81
C ASN A 127 41.58 -15.88 -4.36
N PHE A 128 40.58 -15.02 -4.58
CA PHE A 128 40.79 -13.64 -5.01
C PHE A 128 41.14 -12.72 -3.83
N ILE A 129 40.61 -13.01 -2.64
CA ILE A 129 40.78 -12.20 -1.43
C ILE A 129 42.08 -12.54 -0.68
N GLU A 130 42.51 -13.81 -0.70
CA GLU A 130 43.71 -14.29 0.02
C GLU A 130 45.05 -13.97 -0.69
N LYS A 131 45.02 -13.16 -1.75
CA LYS A 131 46.22 -12.65 -2.45
C LYS A 131 46.56 -11.23 -1.99
#